data_AF-A0A8B9DGP3-F1
#
_entry.id   AF-A0A8B9DGP3-F1
#
_cell.length_a   1.000
_cell.length_b   1.000
_cell.length_c   1.000
_cell.angle_alpha   90.00
_cell.angle_beta   90.00
_cell.angle_gamma   90.00
#
_symmetry.space_group_name_H-M   'P 1'
#
loop_
_entity.id
_entity.type
_entity.pdbx_description
1 polymer ?
#
loop_
_entity_poly.entity_id
_entity_poly.type
_entity_poly.pdbx_seq_one_letter_code
_entity_poly.pdbx_strand_id
1 'polypeptide(L)'
;MSLPRVENSCFLLLLLAFQALFILILYRGGPAGVFRGLSGSPQVPDFSKPHDVYANLSLLARRPAEDALPYCSARSPLLVGPLIISFRVLPSERMIIKKNPFVQSGGLYRPPHCLARYKSAILVAYSNQEKYLHHLLYYIHPFLQRQQLSYRIYLIQQVGNGTFNRAKLLNIGVREALKDEDWDCLLLHDVDLVPENDYNLYVCDEYYPKHMASAIDKFHYNLPYKSFFGGVSALTPEHYMKMNGFPNTYWGSGGENDDIATRTQVDYSSFFRPASRHNTGKTWKDDGMNSLEFKLLSRTKHPLYTNITVDIGYASQLGCDSYKQDLAYCRSPLKHCKTTEPNPPLIPQPVGIKVSLTVS
;
A
#
# COMPACT_ATOMS: atom_id res chain seq x y z
N MET A 1 55.89 3.89 42.17
CA MET A 1 55.32 3.24 40.97
C MET A 1 54.05 2.51 41.39
N SER A 2 52.89 3.13 41.22
CA SER A 2 51.59 2.51 41.50
C SER A 2 51.05 1.92 40.20
N LEU A 3 51.10 0.60 40.06
CA LEU A 3 50.55 -0.14 38.93
C LEU A 3 49.02 0.10 38.81
N PRO A 4 48.47 0.01 37.59
CA PRO A 4 47.10 0.39 37.30
C PRO A 4 46.09 -0.62 37.89
N ARG A 5 44.94 -0.08 38.26
CA ARG A 5 43.78 -0.70 38.93
C ARG A 5 43.10 -1.79 38.07
N VAL A 6 43.80 -2.90 37.79
CA VAL A 6 43.27 -4.05 37.03
C VAL A 6 43.74 -5.39 37.65
N GLU A 7 43.70 -5.52 38.98
CA GLU A 7 44.04 -6.81 39.64
C GLU A 7 43.13 -7.12 40.84
N ASN A 8 41.89 -6.62 40.84
CA ASN A 8 40.89 -7.11 41.79
C ASN A 8 40.05 -8.19 41.09
N SER A 9 40.32 -9.46 41.37
CA SER A 9 39.57 -10.60 40.84
C SER A 9 38.06 -10.48 41.09
N CYS A 10 37.69 -9.83 42.20
CA CYS A 10 36.30 -9.51 42.53
C CYS A 10 35.67 -8.52 41.54
N PHE A 11 36.43 -7.53 41.04
CA PHE A 11 35.95 -6.56 40.05
C PHE A 11 35.75 -7.21 38.68
N LEU A 12 36.67 -8.10 38.26
CA LEU A 12 36.53 -8.87 37.01
C LEU A 12 35.32 -9.81 37.05
N LEU A 13 35.09 -10.50 38.17
CA LEU A 13 33.90 -11.34 38.35
C LEU A 13 32.60 -10.53 38.30
N LEU A 14 32.60 -9.33 38.89
CA LEU A 14 31.45 -8.44 38.87
C LEU A 14 31.16 -7.92 37.44
N LEU A 15 32.21 -7.61 36.67
CA LEU A 15 32.09 -7.19 35.28
C LEU A 15 31.53 -8.31 34.38
N LEU A 16 32.03 -9.54 34.55
CA LEU A 16 31.56 -10.71 33.80
C LEU A 16 30.10 -11.06 34.15
N ALA A 17 29.73 -10.96 35.43
CA ALA A 17 28.34 -11.15 35.86
C ALA A 17 27.41 -10.08 35.26
N PHE A 18 27.85 -8.82 35.20
CA PHE A 18 27.07 -7.74 34.60
C PHE A 18 26.93 -7.89 33.09
N GLN A 19 27.99 -8.30 32.39
CA GLN A 19 27.94 -8.59 30.96
C GLN A 19 27.04 -9.80 30.66
N ALA A 20 27.11 -10.87 31.45
CA ALA A 20 26.22 -12.03 31.29
C ALA A 20 24.76 -11.65 31.55
N LEU A 21 24.48 -10.86 32.58
CA LEU A 21 23.14 -10.36 32.88
C LEU A 21 22.61 -9.45 31.76
N PHE A 22 23.46 -8.56 31.24
CA PHE A 22 23.10 -7.66 30.15
C PHE A 22 22.80 -8.43 28.84
N ILE A 23 23.64 -9.42 28.50
CA ILE A 23 23.39 -10.32 27.36
C ILE A 23 22.09 -11.09 27.57
N LEU A 24 21.81 -11.57 28.79
CA LEU A 24 20.56 -12.28 29.09
C LEU A 24 19.33 -11.39 28.97
N ILE A 25 19.43 -10.12 29.37
CA ILE A 25 18.38 -9.10 29.21
C ILE A 25 18.15 -8.80 27.73
N LEU A 26 19.21 -8.67 26.92
CA LEU A 26 19.10 -8.48 25.47
C LEU A 26 18.51 -9.71 24.78
N TYR A 27 18.92 -10.92 25.18
CA TYR A 27 18.40 -12.17 24.62
C TYR A 27 16.94 -12.46 25.02
N ARG A 28 16.49 -11.92 26.17
CA ARG A 28 15.09 -11.99 26.63
C ARG A 28 14.23 -10.77 26.28
N GLY A 29 14.73 -9.86 25.45
CA GLY A 29 13.91 -8.76 24.90
C GLY A 29 13.67 -7.58 25.84
N GLY A 30 14.67 -7.22 26.66
CA GLY A 30 14.68 -6.00 27.46
C GLY A 30 13.77 -6.03 28.71
N PRO A 31 13.89 -5.05 29.61
CA PRO A 31 13.13 -4.98 30.87
C PRO A 31 11.61 -4.86 30.66
N ALA A 32 11.14 -4.57 29.44
CA ALA A 32 9.73 -4.62 29.07
C ALA A 32 9.13 -6.03 29.11
N GLY A 33 9.95 -7.09 29.09
CA GLY A 33 9.50 -8.48 29.15
C GLY A 33 9.10 -8.95 30.56
N VAL A 34 9.62 -8.33 31.62
CA VAL A 34 9.40 -8.78 33.02
C VAL A 34 8.08 -8.25 33.58
N PHE A 35 7.61 -7.07 33.14
CA PHE A 35 6.31 -6.52 33.55
C PHE A 35 5.11 -7.03 32.74
N ARG A 36 5.33 -7.92 31.76
CA ARG A 36 4.26 -8.50 30.93
C ARG A 36 3.50 -9.66 31.60
N GLY A 37 3.87 -10.05 32.82
CA GLY A 37 3.27 -11.17 33.56
C GLY A 37 1.95 -10.87 34.27
N LEU A 38 1.46 -9.62 34.27
CA LEU A 38 0.29 -9.20 35.08
C LEU A 38 -0.82 -8.46 34.30
N SER A 39 -0.79 -8.47 32.97
CA SER A 39 -1.89 -7.96 32.15
C SER A 39 -2.18 -8.95 31.02
N GLY A 40 -3.46 -9.30 30.87
CA GLY A 40 -3.95 -10.46 30.13
C GLY A 40 -3.23 -10.71 28.80
N SER A 41 -2.94 -12.00 28.55
CA SER A 41 -2.39 -12.47 27.28
C SER A 41 -3.18 -11.87 26.11
N PRO A 42 -2.54 -11.18 25.15
CA PRO A 42 -3.20 -10.79 23.92
C PRO A 42 -3.70 -12.06 23.24
N GLN A 43 -5.01 -12.22 23.10
CA GLN A 43 -5.56 -13.34 22.33
C GLN A 43 -4.96 -13.28 20.92
N VAL A 44 -4.18 -14.29 20.57
CA VAL A 44 -3.64 -14.46 19.22
C VAL A 44 -4.85 -14.64 18.31
N PRO A 45 -5.06 -13.77 17.30
CA PRO A 45 -6.20 -13.92 16.39
C PRO A 45 -6.15 -15.29 15.71
N ASP A 46 -7.26 -16.01 15.71
CA ASP A 46 -7.37 -17.27 14.97
C ASP A 46 -7.48 -16.97 13.47
N PHE A 47 -6.35 -17.08 12.78
CA PHE A 47 -6.26 -16.86 11.33
C PHE A 47 -6.81 -18.03 10.49
N SER A 48 -7.31 -19.10 11.11
CA SER A 48 -7.80 -20.28 10.39
C SER A 48 -9.20 -20.10 9.80
N LYS A 49 -9.97 -19.11 10.27
CA LYS A 49 -11.36 -18.88 9.85
C LYS A 49 -11.53 -17.51 9.19
N PRO A 50 -11.84 -17.47 7.88
CA PRO A 50 -12.13 -16.20 7.21
C PRO A 50 -13.54 -15.70 7.53
N HIS A 51 -13.72 -14.39 7.49
CA HIS A 51 -14.98 -13.70 7.82
C HIS A 51 -15.58 -12.99 6.61
N ASP A 52 -16.89 -12.74 6.64
CA ASP A 52 -17.53 -11.86 5.65
C ASP A 52 -17.01 -10.43 5.78
N VAL A 53 -16.83 -9.75 4.65
CA VAL A 53 -16.30 -8.39 4.65
C VAL A 53 -17.24 -7.38 5.34
N TYR A 54 -18.50 -7.67 5.62
CA TYR A 54 -19.39 -6.78 6.38
C TYR A 54 -19.52 -7.15 7.86
N ALA A 55 -18.75 -8.12 8.36
CA ALA A 55 -18.74 -8.50 9.78
C ALA A 55 -18.43 -7.30 10.68
N ASN A 56 -19.04 -7.28 11.87
CA ASN A 56 -18.85 -6.25 12.92
C ASN A 56 -19.18 -4.80 12.54
N LEU A 57 -19.57 -4.48 11.30
CA LEU A 57 -19.97 -3.11 10.94
C LEU A 57 -21.25 -2.65 11.63
N SER A 58 -22.11 -3.57 12.06
CA SER A 58 -23.30 -3.25 12.87
C SER A 58 -22.94 -2.64 14.24
N LEU A 59 -21.69 -2.79 14.69
CA LEU A 59 -21.18 -2.18 15.93
C LEU A 59 -20.85 -0.68 15.76
N LEU A 60 -20.84 -0.16 14.51
CA LEU A 60 -20.72 1.27 14.23
C LEU A 60 -22.04 1.96 14.61
N ALA A 61 -22.19 2.31 15.88
CA ALA A 61 -23.32 3.10 16.37
C ALA A 61 -23.00 4.60 16.32
N ARG A 62 -23.99 5.44 15.97
CA ARG A 62 -23.87 6.89 16.13
C ARG A 62 -23.91 7.22 17.62
N ARG A 63 -22.89 7.90 18.15
CA ARG A 63 -23.01 8.52 19.49
C ARG A 63 -23.72 9.87 19.38
N PRO A 64 -24.55 10.26 20.37
CA PRO A 64 -25.09 11.61 20.46
C PRO A 64 -23.99 12.66 20.50
N ALA A 65 -24.25 13.81 19.89
CA ALA A 65 -23.27 14.86 19.58
C ALA A 65 -22.88 15.79 20.75
N GLU A 66 -23.21 15.44 21.98
CA GLU A 66 -23.14 16.38 23.12
C GLU A 66 -21.76 16.46 23.79
N ASP A 67 -20.89 15.46 23.60
CA ASP A 67 -19.53 15.44 24.14
C ASP A 67 -18.46 15.46 23.04
N ALA A 68 -17.32 16.09 23.33
CA ALA A 68 -16.14 16.03 22.46
C ALA A 68 -15.74 14.57 22.21
N LEU A 69 -15.79 14.13 20.95
CA LEU A 69 -15.52 12.74 20.59
C LEU A 69 -14.06 12.35 20.92
N PRO A 70 -13.84 11.22 21.61
CA PRO A 70 -12.48 10.72 21.82
C PRO A 70 -11.86 10.25 20.50
N TYR A 71 -10.54 10.20 20.43
CA TYR A 71 -9.86 9.51 19.34
C TYR A 71 -10.20 8.01 19.31
N CYS A 72 -10.28 7.42 18.12
CA CYS A 72 -10.43 5.98 17.97
C CYS A 72 -9.26 5.24 18.65
N SER A 73 -9.45 3.98 19.02
CA SER A 73 -8.37 3.17 19.61
C SER A 73 -7.24 2.98 18.59
N ALA A 74 -5.99 2.87 19.06
CA ALA A 74 -4.83 2.68 18.19
C ALA A 74 -4.94 1.43 17.30
N ARG A 75 -5.51 0.35 17.86
CA ARG A 75 -5.98 -0.81 17.12
C ARG A 75 -7.50 -0.82 17.15
N SER A 76 -8.13 -0.83 15.97
CA SER A 76 -9.58 -0.91 15.90
C SER A 76 -10.09 -2.24 16.49
N PRO A 77 -11.15 -2.23 17.31
CA PRO A 77 -11.78 -3.44 17.84
C PRO A 77 -12.65 -4.14 16.79
N LEU A 78 -12.86 -3.52 15.62
CA LEU A 78 -13.73 -4.06 14.57
C LEU A 78 -13.01 -5.02 13.62
N LEU A 79 -11.67 -5.07 13.66
CA LEU A 79 -10.87 -5.92 12.77
C LEU A 79 -11.16 -7.40 13.00
N VAL A 80 -11.34 -8.16 11.92
CA VAL A 80 -11.68 -9.58 11.96
C VAL A 80 -10.58 -10.48 11.37
N GLY A 81 -9.55 -9.89 10.77
CA GLY A 81 -8.45 -10.61 10.16
C GLY A 81 -8.79 -11.10 8.75
N PRO A 82 -8.58 -12.39 8.42
CA PRO A 82 -8.81 -12.94 7.08
C PRO A 82 -10.27 -12.81 6.61
N LEU A 83 -10.45 -12.55 5.31
CA LEU A 83 -11.72 -12.24 4.67
C LEU A 83 -12.06 -13.25 3.57
N ILE A 84 -13.36 -13.51 3.40
CA ILE A 84 -13.88 -14.31 2.29
C ILE A 84 -14.01 -13.42 1.05
N ILE A 85 -13.17 -13.67 0.05
CA ILE A 85 -13.20 -12.96 -1.23
C ILE A 85 -13.80 -13.87 -2.30
N SER A 86 -14.75 -13.33 -3.08
CA SER A 86 -15.44 -14.05 -4.14
C SER A 86 -15.94 -13.08 -5.21
N PHE A 87 -15.58 -13.36 -6.46
CA PHE A 87 -15.95 -12.54 -7.63
C PHE A 87 -17.05 -13.19 -8.48
N ARG A 88 -17.77 -14.16 -7.90
CA ARG A 88 -18.83 -14.91 -8.61
C ARG A 88 -20.07 -14.09 -8.89
N VAL A 89 -20.39 -13.14 -8.02
CA VAL A 89 -21.59 -12.30 -8.10
C VAL A 89 -21.14 -10.85 -8.18
N LEU A 90 -21.48 -10.18 -9.29
CA LEU A 90 -21.22 -8.76 -9.47
C LEU A 90 -22.16 -7.93 -8.58
N PRO A 91 -21.65 -7.18 -7.59
CA PRO A 91 -22.50 -6.34 -6.75
C PRO A 91 -23.02 -5.14 -7.55
N SER A 92 -24.30 -4.77 -7.33
CA SER A 92 -24.84 -3.54 -7.92
C SER A 92 -24.48 -2.32 -7.06
N GLU A 93 -24.29 -1.17 -7.69
CA GLU A 93 -23.97 0.08 -7.00
C GLU A 93 -25.00 0.39 -5.89
N ARG A 94 -26.30 0.24 -6.19
CA ARG A 94 -27.39 0.44 -5.23
C ARG A 94 -27.27 -0.47 -4.00
N MET A 95 -26.84 -1.72 -4.18
CA MET A 95 -26.61 -2.65 -3.07
C MET A 95 -25.43 -2.18 -2.22
N ILE A 96 -24.32 -1.77 -2.85
CA ILE A 96 -23.12 -1.28 -2.14
C ILE A 96 -23.47 -0.03 -1.32
N ILE A 97 -24.20 0.93 -1.90
CA ILE A 97 -24.69 2.13 -1.21
C ILE A 97 -25.51 1.73 0.03
N LYS A 98 -26.51 0.85 -0.15
CA LYS A 98 -27.38 0.43 0.96
C LYS A 98 -26.60 -0.25 2.09
N LYS A 99 -25.59 -1.04 1.77
CA LYS A 99 -24.75 -1.73 2.76
C LYS A 99 -23.76 -0.81 3.49
N ASN A 100 -23.52 0.40 2.99
CA ASN A 100 -22.53 1.34 3.54
C ASN A 100 -23.18 2.69 3.92
N PRO A 101 -24.11 2.71 4.89
CA PRO A 101 -24.92 3.90 5.20
C PRO A 101 -24.14 5.06 5.82
N PHE A 102 -22.91 4.84 6.30
CA PHE A 102 -22.04 5.88 6.86
C PHE A 102 -21.11 6.52 5.83
N VAL A 103 -21.04 5.97 4.61
CA VAL A 103 -20.28 6.58 3.51
C VAL A 103 -21.11 7.73 2.95
N GLN A 104 -20.52 8.92 2.96
CA GLN A 104 -21.11 10.15 2.47
C GLN A 104 -20.74 10.39 1.00
N SER A 105 -21.48 11.29 0.36
CA SER A 105 -21.21 11.73 -1.01
C SER A 105 -19.73 12.10 -1.23
N GLY A 106 -19.19 11.67 -2.35
CA GLY A 106 -17.78 11.71 -2.70
C GLY A 106 -16.98 10.50 -2.20
N GLY A 107 -17.64 9.47 -1.65
CA GLY A 107 -16.96 8.31 -1.06
C GLY A 107 -16.20 8.65 0.22
N LEU A 108 -16.68 9.65 0.96
CA LEU A 108 -16.07 10.15 2.18
C LEU A 108 -16.63 9.39 3.38
N TYR A 109 -15.77 8.89 4.24
CA TYR A 109 -16.17 8.28 5.51
C TYR A 109 -15.36 8.84 6.66
N ARG A 110 -16.04 9.04 7.79
CA ARG A 110 -15.44 9.29 9.10
C ARG A 110 -16.14 8.42 10.13
N PRO A 111 -15.43 7.80 11.09
CA PRO A 111 -16.07 7.02 12.13
C PRO A 111 -17.11 7.85 12.90
N PRO A 112 -18.34 7.35 13.09
CA PRO A 112 -19.41 8.15 13.68
C PRO A 112 -19.31 8.33 15.21
N HIS A 113 -18.41 7.61 15.87
CA HIS A 113 -18.32 7.51 17.34
C HIS A 113 -16.95 7.89 17.92
N CYS A 114 -15.98 8.23 17.07
CA CYS A 114 -14.64 8.63 17.48
C CYS A 114 -13.93 9.44 16.38
N LEU A 115 -12.94 10.23 16.77
CA LEU A 115 -12.07 10.92 15.82
C LEU A 115 -11.03 9.94 15.26
N ALA A 116 -11.01 9.77 13.94
CA ALA A 116 -10.02 8.93 13.27
C ALA A 116 -8.60 9.45 13.55
N ARG A 117 -7.68 8.52 13.81
CA ARG A 117 -6.25 8.85 14.01
C ARG A 117 -5.51 9.13 12.71
N TYR A 118 -5.99 8.56 11.62
CA TYR A 118 -5.35 8.61 10.32
C TYR A 118 -6.35 8.96 9.23
N LYS A 119 -5.89 9.79 8.30
CA LYS A 119 -6.60 10.22 7.10
C LYS A 119 -5.94 9.63 5.85
N SER A 120 -6.67 8.82 5.11
CA SER A 120 -6.13 8.15 3.90
C SER A 120 -6.91 8.53 2.64
N ALA A 121 -6.21 9.07 1.63
CA ALA A 121 -6.74 9.26 0.28
C ALA A 121 -6.52 7.97 -0.52
N ILE A 122 -7.59 7.34 -1.00
CA ILE A 122 -7.50 6.14 -1.84
C ILE A 122 -7.62 6.57 -3.30
N LEU A 123 -6.53 6.46 -4.04
CA LEU A 123 -6.39 6.94 -5.42
C LEU A 123 -6.42 5.75 -6.37
N VAL A 124 -7.46 5.68 -7.18
CA VAL A 124 -7.69 4.55 -8.10
C VAL A 124 -7.63 5.08 -9.53
N ALA A 125 -6.61 4.67 -10.28
CA ALA A 125 -6.54 4.94 -11.72
C ALA A 125 -7.52 4.03 -12.46
N TYR A 126 -8.31 4.60 -13.37
CA TYR A 126 -9.44 3.89 -13.96
C TYR A 126 -9.63 4.19 -15.45
N SER A 127 -9.96 3.13 -16.21
CA SER A 127 -10.40 3.21 -17.61
C SER A 127 -11.39 2.08 -17.91
N ASN A 128 -12.67 2.43 -18.07
CA ASN A 128 -13.76 1.58 -18.60
C ASN A 128 -13.82 0.12 -18.06
N GLN A 129 -13.62 -0.07 -16.75
CA GLN A 129 -13.58 -1.37 -16.08
C GLN A 129 -14.62 -1.49 -14.95
N GLU A 130 -15.90 -1.28 -15.28
CA GLU A 130 -16.99 -1.17 -14.30
C GLU A 130 -17.12 -2.41 -13.39
N LYS A 131 -16.95 -3.61 -13.97
CA LYS A 131 -16.97 -4.88 -13.21
C LYS A 131 -15.96 -4.87 -12.06
N TYR A 132 -14.73 -4.40 -12.30
CA TYR A 132 -13.69 -4.37 -11.27
C TYR A 132 -13.98 -3.31 -10.23
N LEU A 133 -14.42 -2.13 -10.66
CA LEU A 133 -14.81 -1.04 -9.76
C LEU A 133 -15.89 -1.47 -8.77
N HIS A 134 -16.94 -2.18 -9.22
CA HIS A 134 -18.01 -2.63 -8.34
C HIS A 134 -17.53 -3.66 -7.30
N HIS A 135 -16.65 -4.59 -7.69
CA HIS A 135 -16.04 -5.50 -6.73
C HIS A 135 -15.14 -4.74 -5.74
N LEU A 136 -14.29 -3.83 -6.22
CA LEU A 136 -13.45 -3.03 -5.35
C LEU A 136 -14.28 -2.25 -4.33
N LEU A 137 -15.28 -1.48 -4.76
CA LEU A 137 -16.13 -0.69 -3.87
C LEU A 137 -16.88 -1.57 -2.86
N TYR A 138 -17.35 -2.75 -3.27
CA TYR A 138 -18.03 -3.69 -2.39
C TYR A 138 -17.13 -4.16 -1.23
N TYR A 139 -15.85 -4.42 -1.49
CA TYR A 139 -14.91 -4.92 -0.48
C TYR A 139 -14.20 -3.80 0.29
N ILE A 140 -13.81 -2.71 -0.39
CA ILE A 140 -12.91 -1.71 0.20
C ILE A 140 -13.62 -0.80 1.19
N HIS A 141 -14.88 -0.43 0.95
CA HIS A 141 -15.62 0.43 1.87
C HIS A 141 -15.76 -0.18 3.28
N PRO A 142 -16.31 -1.39 3.44
CA PRO A 142 -16.43 -1.98 4.76
C PRO A 142 -15.07 -2.31 5.37
N PHE A 143 -14.08 -2.69 4.56
CA PHE A 143 -12.70 -2.92 5.00
C PHE A 143 -12.10 -1.66 5.67
N LEU A 144 -12.18 -0.50 5.02
CA LEU A 144 -11.64 0.76 5.56
C LEU A 144 -12.45 1.27 6.75
N GLN A 145 -13.77 1.05 6.75
CA GLN A 145 -14.63 1.42 7.89
C GLN A 145 -14.26 0.65 9.17
N ARG A 146 -13.94 -0.65 9.05
CA ARG A 146 -13.46 -1.43 10.20
C ARG A 146 -12.10 -0.99 10.70
N GLN A 147 -11.26 -0.41 9.86
CA GLN A 147 -10.00 0.19 10.29
C GLN A 147 -10.18 1.54 11.01
N GLN A 148 -11.41 2.07 11.08
CA GLN A 148 -11.74 3.35 11.71
C GLN A 148 -10.92 4.53 11.16
N LEU A 149 -10.64 4.50 9.85
CA LEU A 149 -9.95 5.58 9.14
C LEU A 149 -10.92 6.69 8.75
N SER A 150 -10.41 7.92 8.65
CA SER A 150 -11.06 8.96 7.84
C SER A 150 -10.54 8.79 6.42
N TYR A 151 -11.40 8.53 5.43
CA TYR A 151 -10.92 8.27 4.08
C TYR A 151 -11.84 8.86 3.02
N ARG A 152 -11.27 9.08 1.83
CA ARG A 152 -12.02 9.36 0.61
C ARG A 152 -11.46 8.53 -0.53
N ILE A 153 -12.37 7.98 -1.36
CA ILE A 153 -12.00 7.29 -2.59
C ILE A 153 -12.08 8.27 -3.77
N TYR A 154 -10.98 8.42 -4.49
CA TYR A 154 -10.87 9.18 -5.72
C TYR A 154 -10.70 8.21 -6.88
N LEU A 155 -11.61 8.29 -7.86
CA LEU A 155 -11.54 7.54 -9.10
C LEU A 155 -11.05 8.48 -10.20
N ILE A 156 -9.83 8.26 -10.69
CA ILE A 156 -9.22 9.09 -11.72
C ILE A 156 -9.49 8.43 -13.07
N GLN A 157 -10.47 8.96 -13.78
CA GLN A 157 -10.96 8.41 -15.03
C GLN A 157 -10.28 9.08 -16.22
N GLN A 158 -9.55 8.27 -16.99
CA GLN A 158 -9.03 8.68 -18.29
C GLN A 158 -10.16 8.70 -19.33
N VAL A 159 -10.28 9.79 -20.10
CA VAL A 159 -11.19 9.84 -21.25
C VAL A 159 -10.52 9.42 -22.57
N GLY A 160 -11.36 9.07 -23.53
CA GLY A 160 -10.94 8.71 -24.88
C GLY A 160 -10.40 7.28 -24.99
N ASN A 161 -9.92 6.95 -26.19
CA ASN A 161 -9.43 5.62 -26.54
C ASN A 161 -7.89 5.57 -26.60
N GLY A 162 -7.22 6.56 -26.02
CA GLY A 162 -5.76 6.57 -25.92
C GLY A 162 -5.25 5.46 -25.01
N THR A 163 -3.97 5.11 -25.15
CA THR A 163 -3.33 4.11 -24.30
C THR A 163 -3.47 4.51 -22.82
N PHE A 164 -3.83 3.55 -21.96
CA PHE A 164 -3.96 3.79 -20.54
C PHE A 164 -2.61 4.18 -19.91
N ASN A 165 -2.60 5.22 -19.07
CA ASN A 165 -1.39 5.64 -18.35
C ASN A 165 -1.68 5.72 -16.85
N ARG A 166 -1.50 4.57 -16.19
CA ARG A 166 -1.77 4.39 -14.77
C ARG A 166 -1.00 5.38 -13.90
N ALA A 167 0.31 5.47 -14.09
CA ALA A 167 1.21 6.28 -13.27
C ALA A 167 0.87 7.77 -13.35
N LYS A 168 0.63 8.27 -14.57
CA LYS A 168 0.18 9.65 -14.79
C LYS A 168 -1.16 9.92 -14.12
N LEU A 169 -2.16 9.04 -14.26
CA LEU A 169 -3.46 9.21 -13.59
C LEU A 169 -3.33 9.26 -12.06
N LEU A 170 -2.45 8.46 -11.47
CA LEU A 170 -2.21 8.49 -10.03
C LEU A 170 -1.56 9.81 -9.57
N ASN A 171 -0.61 10.36 -10.33
CA ASN A 171 -0.08 11.72 -10.07
C ASN A 171 -1.21 12.77 -10.06
N ILE A 172 -2.14 12.68 -11.02
CA ILE A 172 -3.31 13.57 -11.08
C ILE A 172 -4.18 13.39 -9.84
N GLY A 173 -4.42 12.14 -9.45
CA GLY A 173 -5.14 11.79 -8.23
C GLY A 173 -4.54 12.44 -6.99
N VAL A 174 -3.22 12.36 -6.81
CA VAL A 174 -2.51 13.02 -5.71
C VAL A 174 -2.73 14.53 -5.77
N ARG A 175 -2.50 15.15 -6.94
CA ARG A 175 -2.64 16.61 -7.11
C ARG A 175 -4.04 17.12 -6.78
N GLU A 176 -5.08 16.37 -7.14
CA GLU A 176 -6.46 16.76 -6.87
C GLU A 176 -6.90 16.41 -5.44
N ALA A 177 -6.46 15.29 -4.88
CA ALA A 177 -6.83 14.88 -3.52
C ALA A 177 -6.27 15.82 -2.44
N LEU A 178 -5.04 16.32 -2.63
CA LEU A 178 -4.40 17.28 -1.72
C LEU A 178 -5.08 18.66 -1.69
N LYS A 179 -6.02 18.95 -2.60
CA LYS A 179 -6.83 20.18 -2.55
C LYS A 179 -8.00 20.09 -1.56
N ASP A 180 -8.38 18.88 -1.16
CA ASP A 180 -9.59 18.64 -0.37
C ASP A 180 -9.35 18.57 1.13
N GLU A 181 -8.21 17.99 1.53
CA GLU A 181 -7.88 17.69 2.91
C GLU A 181 -6.38 17.46 3.05
N ASP A 182 -5.84 17.76 4.22
CA ASP A 182 -4.48 17.39 4.61
C ASP A 182 -4.46 15.88 4.92
N TRP A 183 -4.23 15.08 3.88
CA TRP A 183 -4.17 13.62 3.98
C TRP A 183 -2.85 13.18 4.62
N ASP A 184 -2.92 12.31 5.62
CA ASP A 184 -1.73 11.71 6.23
C ASP A 184 -1.10 10.67 5.30
N CYS A 185 -1.92 10.02 4.48
CA CYS A 185 -1.51 8.91 3.64
C CYS A 185 -2.17 8.90 2.26
N LEU A 186 -1.37 8.67 1.23
CA LEU A 186 -1.79 8.46 -0.15
C LEU A 186 -1.70 6.96 -0.46
N LEU A 187 -2.84 6.34 -0.76
CA LEU A 187 -2.93 4.93 -1.18
C LEU A 187 -3.11 4.90 -2.70
N LEU A 188 -2.09 4.46 -3.41
CA LEU A 188 -2.10 4.36 -4.87
C LEU A 188 -2.46 2.93 -5.23
N HIS A 189 -3.65 2.76 -5.81
CA HIS A 189 -4.38 1.50 -5.76
C HIS A 189 -4.88 1.07 -7.15
N ASP A 190 -4.75 -0.23 -7.46
CA ASP A 190 -5.26 -0.83 -8.69
C ASP A 190 -6.70 -1.27 -8.53
N VAL A 191 -7.53 -0.92 -9.51
CA VAL A 191 -8.98 -1.18 -9.46
C VAL A 191 -9.32 -2.66 -9.31
N ASP A 192 -8.43 -3.57 -9.70
CA ASP A 192 -8.63 -5.01 -9.72
C ASP A 192 -8.06 -5.75 -8.49
N LEU A 193 -7.53 -5.05 -7.49
CA LEU A 193 -6.93 -5.64 -6.29
C LEU A 193 -7.78 -5.46 -5.03
N VAL A 194 -8.08 -6.56 -4.34
CA VAL A 194 -8.86 -6.55 -3.09
C VAL A 194 -8.05 -7.18 -1.95
N PRO A 195 -7.89 -6.50 -0.79
CA PRO A 195 -7.14 -7.05 0.34
C PRO A 195 -7.90 -8.23 1.00
N GLU A 196 -7.21 -9.31 1.30
CA GLU A 196 -7.79 -10.52 1.92
C GLU A 196 -7.75 -10.50 3.45
N ASN A 197 -7.12 -9.49 4.08
CA ASN A 197 -6.96 -9.43 5.52
C ASN A 197 -6.97 -7.98 6.02
N ASP A 198 -7.88 -7.65 6.94
CA ASP A 198 -8.04 -6.28 7.44
C ASP A 198 -7.00 -5.85 8.49
N TYR A 199 -6.10 -6.75 8.90
CA TYR A 199 -4.86 -6.35 9.57
C TYR A 199 -3.83 -5.71 8.63
N ASN A 200 -4.06 -5.74 7.31
CA ASN A 200 -3.35 -4.87 6.38
C ASN A 200 -3.91 -3.44 6.49
N LEU A 201 -3.40 -2.66 7.43
CA LEU A 201 -3.86 -1.30 7.68
C LEU A 201 -3.51 -0.36 6.51
N TYR A 202 -4.51 0.31 5.96
CA TYR A 202 -4.38 1.30 4.87
C TYR A 202 -3.95 2.66 5.43
N VAL A 203 -2.81 2.64 6.10
CA VAL A 203 -2.10 3.77 6.68
C VAL A 203 -0.66 3.74 6.20
N CYS A 204 -0.01 4.90 6.22
CA CYS A 204 1.36 5.02 5.78
C CYS A 204 2.32 4.71 6.93
N ASP A 205 3.52 4.28 6.56
CA ASP A 205 4.65 4.29 7.47
C ASP A 205 5.34 5.66 7.38
N GLU A 206 5.76 6.20 8.51
CA GLU A 206 6.38 7.53 8.58
C GLU A 206 7.80 7.55 7.99
N TYR A 207 8.47 6.40 7.92
CA TYR A 207 9.88 6.32 7.51
C TYR A 207 10.05 5.81 6.09
N TYR A 208 9.19 4.90 5.62
CA TYR A 208 9.37 4.24 4.33
C TYR A 208 8.07 4.12 3.51
N PRO A 209 8.14 4.28 2.18
CA PRO A 209 7.07 3.85 1.28
C PRO A 209 6.71 2.37 1.49
N LYS A 210 5.43 2.08 1.65
CA LYS A 210 4.96 0.72 1.94
C LYS A 210 4.39 0.06 0.69
N HIS A 211 4.90 -1.12 0.35
CA HIS A 211 4.28 -2.00 -0.64
C HIS A 211 3.16 -2.82 0.02
N MET A 212 1.92 -2.55 -0.36
CA MET A 212 0.74 -3.13 0.29
C MET A 212 0.30 -4.44 -0.36
N ALA A 213 0.64 -4.66 -1.63
CA ALA A 213 0.26 -5.84 -2.41
C ALA A 213 1.44 -6.83 -2.56
N SER A 214 2.03 -7.23 -1.43
CA SER A 214 3.23 -8.08 -1.40
C SER A 214 2.97 -9.57 -1.66
N ALA A 215 1.74 -10.04 -1.45
CA ALA A 215 1.36 -11.41 -1.78
C ALA A 215 0.04 -11.41 -2.58
N ILE A 216 0.14 -11.45 -3.90
CA ILE A 216 -1.02 -11.47 -4.80
C ILE A 216 -1.30 -12.91 -5.25
N ASP A 217 -2.57 -13.32 -5.24
CA ASP A 217 -3.04 -14.66 -5.63
C ASP A 217 -2.57 -15.13 -7.02
N LYS A 218 -2.59 -14.26 -8.03
CA LYS A 218 -2.08 -14.54 -9.40
C LYS A 218 -0.61 -14.91 -9.44
N PHE A 219 0.16 -14.47 -8.45
CA PHE A 219 1.56 -14.84 -8.28
C PHE A 219 1.75 -15.93 -7.22
N HIS A 220 0.67 -16.68 -6.93
CA HIS A 220 0.63 -17.72 -5.90
C HIS A 220 1.09 -17.22 -4.53
N TYR A 221 0.72 -15.98 -4.20
CA TYR A 221 1.11 -15.30 -2.95
C TYR A 221 2.62 -15.11 -2.78
N ASN A 222 3.39 -15.12 -3.87
CA ASN A 222 4.81 -14.81 -3.88
C ASN A 222 5.06 -13.49 -4.59
N LEU A 223 6.08 -12.76 -4.11
CA LEU A 223 6.58 -11.59 -4.84
C LEU A 223 7.18 -12.04 -6.18
N PRO A 224 6.81 -11.43 -7.31
CA PRO A 224 7.41 -11.75 -8.62
C PRO A 224 8.93 -11.57 -8.63
N TYR A 225 9.41 -10.54 -7.94
CA TYR A 225 10.83 -10.24 -7.72
C TYR A 225 10.99 -9.25 -6.55
N LYS A 226 12.19 -9.15 -5.98
CA LYS A 226 12.45 -8.42 -4.72
C LYS A 226 12.10 -6.93 -4.75
N SER A 227 12.27 -6.27 -5.89
CA SER A 227 11.99 -4.84 -6.07
C SER A 227 10.60 -4.55 -6.63
N PHE A 228 9.70 -5.54 -6.69
CA PHE A 228 8.36 -5.35 -7.21
C PHE A 228 7.57 -4.36 -6.34
N PHE A 229 7.08 -3.28 -6.94
CA PHE A 229 6.31 -2.23 -6.28
C PHE A 229 4.99 -1.92 -7.01
N GLY A 230 4.44 -2.92 -7.70
CA GLY A 230 3.16 -2.81 -8.40
C GLY A 230 1.95 -3.12 -7.50
N GLY A 231 0.74 -2.92 -8.03
CA GLY A 231 -0.50 -3.18 -7.30
C GLY A 231 -0.92 -2.02 -6.41
N VAL A 232 -0.75 -2.19 -5.11
CA VAL A 232 -1.12 -1.18 -4.11
C VAL A 232 0.12 -0.72 -3.34
N SER A 233 0.27 0.60 -3.20
CA SER A 233 1.34 1.23 -2.41
C SER A 233 0.79 2.33 -1.53
N ALA A 234 1.46 2.58 -0.40
CA ALA A 234 1.12 3.66 0.54
C ALA A 234 2.34 4.56 0.73
N LEU A 235 2.15 5.87 0.50
CA LEU A 235 3.18 6.89 0.67
C LEU A 235 2.60 8.11 1.38
N THR A 236 3.36 8.71 2.30
CA THR A 236 3.01 10.03 2.82
C THR A 236 3.11 11.06 1.68
N PRO A 237 2.38 12.19 1.75
CA PRO A 237 2.55 13.27 0.78
C PRO A 237 4.01 13.73 0.66
N GLU A 238 4.75 13.76 1.78
CA GLU A 238 6.18 14.08 1.79
C GLU A 238 7.00 13.07 0.99
N HIS A 239 6.85 11.76 1.25
CA HIS A 239 7.53 10.73 0.48
C HIS A 239 7.24 10.85 -1.02
N TYR A 240 5.97 11.12 -1.36
CA TYR A 240 5.53 11.23 -2.75
C TYR A 240 6.15 12.43 -3.47
N MET A 241 6.18 13.59 -2.81
CA MET A 241 6.78 14.81 -3.40
C MET A 241 8.30 14.69 -3.48
N LYS A 242 8.94 14.06 -2.50
CA LYS A 242 10.40 13.86 -2.47
C LYS A 242 10.90 13.00 -3.62
N MET A 243 10.10 12.03 -4.06
CA MET A 243 10.40 11.20 -5.23
C MET A 243 9.97 11.82 -6.58
N ASN A 244 9.51 13.08 -6.59
CA ASN A 244 8.88 13.74 -7.75
C ASN A 244 7.68 12.94 -8.30
N GLY A 245 6.93 12.25 -7.42
CA GLY A 245 5.86 11.33 -7.80
C GLY A 245 6.24 10.26 -8.83
N PHE A 246 5.24 9.77 -9.55
CA PHE A 246 5.37 8.67 -10.50
C PHE A 246 5.76 9.17 -11.91
N PRO A 247 6.34 8.34 -12.79
CA PRO A 247 6.66 8.78 -14.15
C PRO A 247 5.38 9.02 -14.99
N ASN A 248 5.37 10.05 -15.84
CA ASN A 248 4.23 10.34 -16.72
C ASN A 248 4.37 9.71 -18.11
N THR A 249 5.54 9.18 -18.46
CA THR A 249 5.87 8.77 -19.82
C THR A 249 5.61 7.29 -20.15
N TYR A 250 5.13 6.51 -19.17
CA TYR A 250 4.80 5.09 -19.37
C TYR A 250 3.36 4.91 -19.86
N TRP A 251 3.22 4.57 -21.14
CA TRP A 251 1.93 4.31 -21.79
C TRP A 251 1.73 2.81 -21.99
N GLY A 252 0.70 2.24 -21.37
CA GLY A 252 0.39 0.82 -21.44
C GLY A 252 1.01 0.03 -20.30
N SER A 253 1.20 -1.27 -20.53
CA SER A 253 1.63 -2.20 -19.48
C SER A 253 3.15 -2.32 -19.41
N GLY A 254 3.73 -1.95 -18.27
CA GLY A 254 5.06 -2.41 -17.85
C GLY A 254 6.13 -1.33 -17.74
N GLY A 255 7.11 -1.61 -16.87
CA GLY A 255 8.30 -0.79 -16.63
C GLY A 255 8.07 0.39 -15.66
N GLU A 256 6.83 0.85 -15.49
CA GLU A 256 6.51 1.96 -14.58
C GLU A 256 6.74 1.57 -13.12
N ASN A 257 6.37 0.33 -12.75
CA ASN A 257 6.54 -0.15 -11.38
C ASN A 257 8.02 -0.29 -10.99
N ASP A 258 8.89 -0.60 -11.95
CA ASP A 258 10.33 -0.70 -11.71
C ASP A 258 10.97 0.70 -11.59
N ASP A 259 10.49 1.67 -12.38
CA ASP A 259 10.89 3.08 -12.26
C ASP A 259 10.48 3.63 -10.89
N ILE A 260 9.23 3.39 -10.48
CA ILE A 260 8.71 3.76 -9.15
C ILE A 260 9.54 3.12 -8.03
N ALA A 261 9.80 1.82 -8.11
CA ALA A 261 10.61 1.11 -7.12
C ALA A 261 12.05 1.66 -7.02
N THR A 262 12.61 2.09 -8.16
CA THR A 262 13.92 2.72 -8.19
C THR A 262 13.87 4.11 -7.54
N ARG A 263 12.85 4.93 -7.84
CA ARG A 263 12.68 6.25 -7.22
C ARG A 263 12.51 6.19 -5.71
N THR A 264 11.79 5.19 -5.19
CA THR A 264 11.69 5.00 -3.73
C THR A 264 13.05 4.64 -3.14
N GLN A 265 13.88 3.85 -3.81
CA GLN A 265 15.21 3.48 -3.30
C GLN A 265 16.28 4.59 -3.42
N VAL A 266 16.17 5.47 -4.43
CA VAL A 266 17.15 6.54 -4.71
C VAL A 266 17.40 7.44 -3.50
N ASP A 267 16.42 7.55 -2.61
CA ASP A 267 16.47 8.45 -1.46
C ASP A 267 16.55 7.71 -0.10
N TYR A 268 15.97 6.50 0.03
CA TYR A 268 15.97 5.76 1.31
C TYR A 268 17.12 4.74 1.46
N SER A 269 17.95 4.50 0.44
CA SER A 269 19.08 3.57 0.53
C SER A 269 20.24 3.97 -0.37
N SER A 270 21.23 4.65 0.22
CA SER A 270 22.53 4.95 -0.41
C SER A 270 23.41 3.72 -0.67
N PHE A 271 22.98 2.50 -0.29
CA PHE A 271 23.83 1.30 -0.27
C PHE A 271 23.48 0.19 -1.28
N PHE A 272 22.29 0.19 -1.90
CA PHE A 272 21.95 -0.80 -2.92
C PHE A 272 21.37 -0.09 -4.14
N ARG A 273 22.24 0.19 -5.12
CA ARG A 273 21.83 0.60 -6.47
C ARG A 273 21.95 -0.61 -7.39
N PRO A 274 20.91 -1.46 -7.53
CA PRO A 274 20.87 -2.34 -8.68
C PRO A 274 20.89 -1.48 -9.96
N ALA A 275 21.59 -1.95 -10.99
CA ALA A 275 21.57 -1.29 -12.28
C ALA A 275 20.11 -1.18 -12.74
N SER A 276 19.57 0.04 -12.77
CA SER A 276 18.23 0.27 -13.26
C SER A 276 18.17 -0.19 -14.71
N ARG A 277 17.31 -1.16 -15.02
CA ARG A 277 17.03 -1.59 -16.41
C ARG A 277 16.43 -0.46 -17.24
N HIS A 278 15.91 0.57 -16.57
CA HIS A 278 15.32 1.77 -17.18
C HIS A 278 16.16 3.02 -16.90
N ASN A 279 16.01 4.06 -17.74
CA ASN A 279 16.74 5.34 -17.60
C ASN A 279 16.28 6.18 -16.40
N THR A 280 15.68 5.58 -15.36
CA THR A 280 15.12 6.25 -14.17
C THR A 280 16.11 7.23 -13.56
N GLY A 281 17.36 6.82 -13.33
CA GLY A 281 18.39 7.68 -12.74
C GLY A 281 18.69 8.97 -13.53
N LYS A 282 18.34 9.02 -14.82
CA LYS A 282 18.48 10.22 -15.68
C LYS A 282 17.19 11.02 -15.79
N THR A 283 16.04 10.36 -15.74
CA THR A 283 14.74 10.94 -16.13
C THR A 283 13.88 11.36 -14.95
N TRP A 284 14.04 10.78 -13.76
CA TRP A 284 13.12 10.99 -12.64
C TRP A 284 13.02 12.45 -12.15
N LYS A 285 14.07 13.25 -12.36
CA LYS A 285 14.08 14.68 -12.00
C LYS A 285 13.26 15.53 -12.96
N ASP A 286 13.07 15.08 -14.21
CA ASP A 286 12.41 15.83 -15.27
C ASP A 286 11.03 15.25 -15.61
N ASP A 287 10.81 13.96 -15.34
CA ASP A 287 9.53 13.26 -15.54
C ASP A 287 8.88 12.88 -14.21
N GLY A 288 7.81 13.58 -13.84
CA GLY A 288 7.11 13.35 -12.57
C GLY A 288 6.03 14.39 -12.26
N MET A 289 5.85 14.70 -10.98
CA MET A 289 4.88 15.72 -10.54
C MET A 289 5.17 17.10 -11.13
N ASN A 290 6.44 17.44 -11.35
CA ASN A 290 6.87 18.71 -11.93
C ASN A 290 6.54 18.89 -13.42
N SER A 291 6.38 17.80 -14.18
CA SER A 291 6.03 17.81 -15.61
C SER A 291 4.62 17.27 -15.88
N LEU A 292 3.76 17.24 -14.84
CA LEU A 292 2.42 16.71 -14.93
C LEU A 292 1.46 17.64 -15.70
N GLU A 293 1.20 17.28 -16.96
CA GLU A 293 0.23 17.95 -17.82
C GLU A 293 -1.06 17.13 -18.02
N PHE A 294 -2.21 17.77 -17.81
CA PHE A 294 -3.53 17.22 -18.12
C PHE A 294 -4.59 18.34 -18.18
N LYS A 295 -5.75 18.02 -18.76
CA LYS A 295 -6.94 18.86 -18.71
C LYS A 295 -8.00 18.21 -17.82
N LEU A 296 -8.40 18.91 -16.76
CA LEU A 296 -9.52 18.51 -15.92
C LEU A 296 -10.82 18.77 -16.68
N LEU A 297 -11.63 17.73 -16.91
CA LEU A 297 -12.90 17.85 -17.62
C LEU A 297 -14.07 17.97 -16.66
N SER A 298 -14.10 17.13 -15.62
CA SER A 298 -15.15 17.19 -14.60
C SER A 298 -14.66 16.62 -13.28
N ARG A 299 -15.37 17.01 -12.21
CA ARG A 299 -15.14 16.53 -10.86
C ARG A 299 -16.49 16.36 -10.16
N THR A 300 -16.89 15.11 -9.95
CA THR A 300 -18.26 14.76 -9.51
C THR A 300 -18.21 13.88 -8.26
N LYS A 301 -19.00 14.24 -7.24
CA LYS A 301 -19.13 13.45 -6.00
C LYS A 301 -20.25 12.42 -6.14
N HIS A 302 -19.89 11.18 -6.43
CA HIS A 302 -20.81 10.04 -6.42
C HIS A 302 -21.02 9.53 -4.99
N PRO A 303 -22.06 8.74 -4.70
CA PRO A 303 -22.29 8.23 -3.34
C PRO A 303 -21.11 7.46 -2.73
N LEU A 304 -20.33 6.74 -3.55
CA LEU A 304 -19.27 5.84 -3.10
C LEU A 304 -17.85 6.34 -3.40
N TYR A 305 -17.68 7.34 -4.26
CA TYR A 305 -16.37 7.86 -4.66
C TYR A 305 -16.48 9.26 -5.26
N THR A 306 -15.36 9.95 -5.38
CA THR A 306 -15.25 11.19 -6.17
C THR A 306 -14.65 10.85 -7.53
N ASN A 307 -15.41 11.06 -8.60
CA ASN A 307 -14.91 10.89 -9.98
C ASN A 307 -14.17 12.15 -10.42
N ILE A 308 -12.95 11.98 -10.89
CA ILE A 308 -12.12 13.01 -11.51
C ILE A 308 -11.87 12.56 -12.95
N THR A 309 -12.59 13.18 -13.88
CA THR A 309 -12.50 12.84 -15.31
C THR A 309 -11.51 13.77 -15.98
N VAL A 310 -10.48 13.20 -16.63
CA VAL A 310 -9.33 13.93 -17.15
C VAL A 310 -8.96 13.49 -18.54
N ASP A 311 -8.51 14.45 -19.35
CA ASP A 311 -7.82 14.21 -20.60
C ASP A 311 -6.32 14.37 -20.37
N ILE A 312 -5.57 13.31 -20.65
CA ILE A 312 -4.12 13.23 -20.43
C ILE A 312 -3.30 13.27 -21.73
N GLY A 313 -3.97 13.50 -22.85
CA GLY A 313 -3.40 13.44 -24.20
C GLY A 313 -3.11 12.01 -24.67
N TYR A 314 -2.29 11.92 -25.71
CA TYR A 314 -1.84 10.66 -26.31
C TYR A 314 -0.34 10.48 -26.13
N ALA A 315 0.12 9.24 -26.21
CA ALA A 315 1.55 8.98 -26.36
C ALA A 315 2.07 9.72 -27.60
N SER A 316 3.05 10.61 -27.43
CA SER A 316 3.75 11.21 -28.56
C SER A 316 4.40 10.09 -29.39
N GLN A 317 4.04 9.95 -30.66
CA GLN A 317 4.61 8.94 -31.57
C GLN A 317 6.15 9.00 -31.70
N LEU A 318 6.76 10.10 -31.25
CA LEU A 318 8.21 10.30 -31.17
C LEU A 318 8.95 9.31 -30.25
N GLY A 319 8.26 8.49 -29.45
CA GLY A 319 8.88 7.46 -28.60
C GLY A 319 9.04 6.09 -29.25
N CYS A 320 8.41 5.82 -30.40
CA CYS A 320 8.46 4.49 -31.03
C CYS A 320 9.81 4.13 -31.66
N ASP A 321 10.73 5.09 -31.79
CA ASP A 321 12.06 4.84 -32.35
C ASP A 321 13.12 4.48 -31.29
N SER A 322 12.86 4.77 -30.00
CA SER A 322 13.78 4.38 -28.92
C SER A 322 13.57 2.94 -28.42
N TYR A 323 12.40 2.33 -28.69
CA TYR A 323 12.11 0.95 -28.31
C TYR A 323 12.43 -0.08 -29.41
N LYS A 324 12.81 0.39 -30.62
CA LYS A 324 13.13 -0.51 -31.75
C LYS A 324 14.56 -1.04 -31.76
N GLN A 325 15.46 -0.54 -30.89
CA GLN A 325 16.85 -1.03 -30.86
C GLN A 325 17.06 -2.34 -30.10
N ASP A 326 16.10 -2.79 -29.27
CA ASP A 326 16.28 -4.01 -28.46
C ASP A 326 15.53 -5.25 -29.01
N LEU A 327 14.88 -5.17 -30.17
CA LEU A 327 14.14 -6.28 -30.79
C LEU A 327 14.96 -7.11 -31.79
N ALA A 328 16.28 -6.93 -31.86
CA ALA A 328 17.12 -7.66 -32.82
C ALA A 328 17.54 -9.08 -32.37
N TYR A 329 17.16 -9.57 -31.18
CA TYR A 329 17.62 -10.87 -30.69
C TYR A 329 16.49 -11.81 -30.24
N CYS A 330 15.58 -12.14 -31.16
CA CYS A 330 14.73 -13.33 -31.03
C CYS A 330 14.40 -13.89 -32.44
N ARG A 331 15.39 -14.57 -33.05
CA ARG A 331 15.13 -15.54 -34.12
C ARG A 331 15.73 -16.89 -33.72
N SER A 332 14.89 -17.78 -33.17
CA SER A 332 14.76 -19.21 -33.54
C SER A 332 14.15 -20.06 -32.41
N PRO A 333 13.41 -21.13 -32.72
CA PRO A 333 12.43 -21.75 -31.82
C PRO A 333 13.00 -22.93 -31.00
N LEU A 334 12.33 -23.18 -29.86
CA LEU A 334 12.29 -24.45 -29.10
C LEU A 334 13.64 -25.08 -28.71
N LYS A 335 14.13 -24.81 -27.49
CA LYS A 335 14.82 -25.81 -26.66
C LYS A 335 14.52 -25.61 -25.17
N HIS A 336 14.17 -26.72 -24.51
CA HIS A 336 13.93 -26.86 -23.07
C HIS A 336 15.08 -26.29 -22.24
N CYS A 337 14.78 -25.43 -21.27
CA CYS A 337 15.71 -25.10 -20.18
C CYS A 337 15.36 -25.92 -18.94
N LYS A 338 16.21 -26.89 -18.60
CA LYS A 338 16.28 -27.47 -17.25
C LYS A 338 16.98 -26.46 -16.33
N THR A 339 16.34 -26.12 -15.21
CA THR A 339 16.94 -25.33 -14.12
C THR A 339 17.54 -26.27 -13.07
N THR A 340 18.85 -26.14 -12.82
CA THR A 340 19.50 -26.66 -11.61
C THR A 340 19.58 -25.53 -10.59
N GLU A 341 18.90 -25.71 -9.45
CA GLU A 341 18.97 -24.82 -8.28
C GLU A 341 20.24 -25.06 -7.47
N PRO A 342 20.72 -24.02 -6.76
CA PRO A 342 21.23 -24.20 -5.41
C PRO A 342 20.29 -23.51 -4.41
N ASN A 343 19.88 -24.27 -3.38
CA ASN A 343 19.05 -23.81 -2.27
C ASN A 343 19.65 -22.58 -1.56
N PRO A 344 18.93 -21.46 -1.40
CA PRO A 344 19.31 -20.43 -0.46
C PRO A 344 18.81 -20.75 0.96
N PRO A 345 19.52 -20.30 2.01
CA PRO A 345 19.17 -20.59 3.40
C PRO A 345 17.87 -19.89 3.82
N LEU A 346 17.09 -20.61 4.63
CA LEU A 346 15.86 -20.16 5.27
C LEU A 346 16.12 -18.99 6.23
N ILE A 347 15.79 -17.78 5.79
CA ILE A 347 15.57 -16.64 6.67
C ILE A 347 14.04 -16.49 6.82
N PRO A 348 13.49 -16.36 8.03
CA PRO A 348 12.05 -16.24 8.23
C PRO A 348 11.52 -14.99 7.52
N GLN A 349 10.61 -15.19 6.57
CA GLN A 349 9.97 -14.09 5.84
C GLN A 349 8.98 -13.36 6.77
N PRO A 350 8.91 -12.01 6.70
CA PRO A 350 7.83 -11.27 7.33
C PRO A 350 6.49 -11.73 6.73
N VAL A 351 5.48 -11.86 7.58
CA VAL A 351 4.12 -12.33 7.23
C VAL A 351 3.58 -11.50 6.06
N GLY A 352 3.59 -12.07 4.85
CA GLY A 352 3.17 -11.41 3.62
C GLY A 352 1.67 -11.10 3.64
N ILE A 353 1.30 -9.95 3.07
CA ILE A 353 -0.06 -9.45 3.02
C ILE A 353 -0.75 -10.00 1.77
N LYS A 354 -1.77 -10.85 1.98
CA LYS A 354 -2.55 -11.45 0.89
C LYS A 354 -3.53 -10.47 0.25
N VAL A 355 -3.54 -10.43 -1.07
CA VAL A 355 -4.45 -9.63 -1.91
C VAL A 355 -4.96 -10.53 -3.04
N SER A 356 -6.27 -10.53 -3.29
CA SER A 356 -6.87 -11.24 -4.42
C SER A 356 -7.01 -10.31 -5.62
N LEU A 357 -6.67 -10.81 -6.81
CA LEU A 357 -7.03 -10.17 -8.06
C LEU A 357 -8.44 -10.58 -8.46
N THR A 358 -9.22 -9.60 -8.92
CA THR A 358 -10.57 -9.79 -9.47
C THR A 358 -10.60 -10.55 -10.81
N VAL A 359 -9.46 -11.04 -11.31
CA VAL A 359 -9.33 -11.75 -12.58
C VAL A 359 -9.78 -13.20 -12.38
N SER A 360 -11.00 -13.49 -12.81
CA SER A 360 -11.47 -14.84 -13.15
C SER A 360 -11.41 -15.05 -14.65
#